data_AF-Q4C3H0-F1
#
_entry.id   AF-Q4C3H0-F1
#
_cell.length_a   1.000
_cell.length_b   1.000
_cell.length_c   1.000
_cell.angle_alpha   90.00
_cell.angle_beta   90.00
_cell.angle_gamma   90.00
#
_symmetry.space_group_name_H-M   'P 1'
#
loop_
_entity.id
_entity.type
_entity.pdbx_description
1 polymer ?
#
loop_
_entity_poly.entity_id
_entity_poly.type
_entity_poly.pdbx_seq_one_letter_code
_entity_poly.pdbx_strand_id
1 'polypeptide(L)'
;MGNAYYFLGQYEQAREYYQQSLAITREIGDRNGEASSYNNLGSVYNSLGQYEQAREYYQQSLAITREIGDRNGEANSYIGLGNAYYFLGQYEQAREYYQQSLAIFKEIGDKPGEAKALFNVDLCFKKVQ
;
A
#
# COMPACT_ATOMS: atom_id res chain seq x y z
N MET A 1 -3.96 17.40 3.21
CA MET A 1 -3.77 18.03 1.87
C MET A 1 -3.29 17.04 0.82
N GLY A 2 -2.28 16.19 1.10
CA GLY A 2 -1.81 15.16 0.15
C GLY A 2 -2.91 14.27 -0.47
N ASN A 3 -3.82 13.72 0.34
CA ASN A 3 -4.93 12.89 -0.17
C ASN A 3 -5.84 13.63 -1.15
N ALA A 4 -6.10 14.93 -0.93
CA ALA A 4 -6.96 15.70 -1.82
C ALA A 4 -6.30 15.86 -3.21
N TYR A 5 -5.02 16.21 -3.25
CA TYR A 5 -4.24 16.26 -4.49
C TYR A 5 -4.18 14.90 -5.18
N TYR A 6 -3.99 13.82 -4.42
CA TYR A 6 -3.98 12.47 -4.95
C TYR A 6 -5.29 12.10 -5.66
N PHE A 7 -6.43 12.34 -5.01
CA PHE A 7 -7.74 12.03 -5.61
C PHE A 7 -8.11 12.95 -6.78
N LEU A 8 -7.47 14.12 -6.90
CA LEU A 8 -7.58 15.00 -8.08
C LEU A 8 -6.61 14.61 -9.21
N GLY A 9 -5.82 13.54 -9.06
CA GLY A 9 -4.80 13.13 -10.03
C GLY A 9 -3.56 14.03 -10.06
N GLN A 10 -3.42 14.94 -9.10
CA GLN A 10 -2.31 15.87 -8.95
C GLN A 10 -1.18 15.19 -8.15
N TYR A 11 -0.59 14.15 -8.75
CA TYR A 11 0.33 13.23 -8.07
C TYR A 11 1.64 13.86 -7.62
N GLU A 12 2.18 14.82 -8.38
CA GLU A 12 3.41 15.52 -8.01
C GLU A 12 3.21 16.36 -6.73
N GLN A 13 2.10 17.11 -6.64
CA GLN A 13 1.74 17.84 -5.44
C GLN A 13 1.47 16.89 -4.27
N ALA A 14 0.75 15.80 -4.51
CA ALA A 14 0.51 14.78 -3.49
C ALA A 14 1.84 14.23 -2.93
N ARG A 15 2.81 13.95 -3.80
CA ARG A 15 4.16 13.50 -3.43
C ARG A 15 4.84 14.48 -2.49
N GLU A 16 4.86 15.77 -2.83
CA GLU A 16 5.50 16.81 -2.01
C GLU A 16 4.90 16.85 -0.59
N TYR A 17 3.57 16.83 -0.48
CA TYR A 17 2.91 16.81 0.83
C TYR A 17 3.20 15.53 1.62
N TYR A 18 3.24 14.37 0.98
CA TYR A 18 3.56 13.13 1.68
C TYR A 18 5.05 13.04 2.08
N GLN A 19 5.96 13.62 1.29
CA GLN A 19 7.38 13.73 1.68
C GLN A 19 7.57 14.67 2.87
N GLN A 20 6.87 15.79 2.91
CA GLN A 20 6.87 16.68 4.08
C GLN A 20 6.29 15.98 5.31
N SER A 21 5.16 15.27 5.15
CA SER A 21 4.57 14.43 6.20
C SER A 21 5.56 13.37 6.71
N LEU A 22 6.29 12.71 5.80
CA LEU A 22 7.30 11.72 6.15
C LEU A 22 8.45 12.34 6.97
N ALA A 23 8.93 13.53 6.57
CA ALA A 23 9.99 14.23 7.28
C ALA A 23 9.56 14.59 8.71
N ILE A 24 8.37 15.16 8.87
CA ILE A 24 7.82 15.58 10.17
C ILE A 24 7.58 14.36 11.07
N THR A 25 6.92 13.32 10.57
CA THR A 25 6.58 12.12 11.36
C THR A 25 7.84 11.42 11.87
N ARG A 26 8.92 11.40 11.07
CA ARG A 26 10.25 10.96 11.52
C ARG A 26 10.87 11.83 12.59
N GLU A 27 10.82 13.14 12.42
CA GLU A 27 11.41 14.10 13.37
C GLU A 27 10.76 13.97 14.75
N ILE A 28 9.44 13.78 14.81
CA ILE A 28 8.70 13.66 16.07
C ILE A 28 8.59 12.22 16.59
N GLY A 29 9.12 11.22 15.86
CA GLY A 29 9.06 9.81 16.23
C GLY A 29 7.68 9.15 16.09
N ASP A 30 6.76 9.72 15.29
CA ASP A 30 5.46 9.12 14.99
C ASP A 30 5.59 8.00 13.94
N ARG A 31 5.76 6.77 14.43
CA ARG A 31 5.91 5.57 13.57
C ARG A 31 4.65 5.26 12.76
N ASN A 32 3.44 5.53 13.29
CA ASN A 32 2.20 5.31 12.54
C ASN A 32 2.09 6.30 11.37
N GLY A 33 2.41 7.58 11.62
CA GLY A 33 2.46 8.61 10.60
C GLY A 33 3.55 8.35 9.55
N GLU A 34 4.70 7.83 9.97
CA GLU A 34 5.79 7.46 9.06
C GLU A 34 5.34 6.35 8.10
N ALA A 35 4.77 5.26 8.62
CA ALA A 35 4.23 4.16 7.82
C ALA A 35 3.15 4.63 6.84
N SER A 36 2.21 5.44 7.33
CA SER A 36 1.13 5.99 6.50
C SER A 36 1.67 6.86 5.37
N SER A 37 2.68 7.69 5.65
CA SER A 37 3.33 8.53 4.65
C SER A 37 4.01 7.68 3.58
N TYR A 38 4.67 6.59 3.97
CA TYR A 38 5.25 5.64 3.05
C TYR A 38 4.23 4.92 2.17
N ASN A 39 3.15 4.41 2.74
CA ASN A 39 2.09 3.78 1.96
C ASN A 39 1.46 4.75 0.93
N ASN A 40 1.30 6.03 1.32
CA ASN A 40 0.78 7.07 0.44
C ASN A 40 1.76 7.43 -0.69
N LEU A 41 3.06 7.50 -0.41
CA LEU A 41 4.10 7.65 -1.45
C LEU A 41 4.09 6.46 -2.41
N GLY A 42 3.99 5.23 -1.88
CA GLY A 42 3.82 4.03 -2.71
C GLY A 42 2.61 4.13 -3.65
N SER A 43 1.49 4.67 -3.16
CA SER A 43 0.27 4.89 -3.96
C SER A 43 0.47 5.92 -5.07
N VAL A 44 1.20 7.01 -4.78
CA VAL A 44 1.59 8.02 -5.78
C VAL A 44 2.45 7.39 -6.88
N TYR A 45 3.51 6.70 -6.53
CA TYR A 45 4.41 6.08 -7.50
C TYR A 45 3.72 4.98 -8.32
N ASN A 46 2.81 4.23 -7.71
CA ASN A 46 1.99 3.26 -8.43
C ASN A 46 1.10 3.95 -9.48
N SER A 47 0.45 5.06 -9.12
CA SER A 47 -0.39 5.84 -10.03
C SER A 47 0.39 6.51 -11.17
N LEU A 48 1.68 6.80 -10.94
CA LEU A 48 2.61 7.31 -11.95
C LEU A 48 3.21 6.19 -12.85
N GLY A 49 2.85 4.92 -12.63
CA GLY A 49 3.42 3.78 -13.36
C GLY A 49 4.83 3.38 -12.93
N GLN A 50 5.33 3.95 -11.84
CA GLN A 50 6.67 3.71 -11.29
C GLN A 50 6.62 2.59 -10.24
N TYR A 51 6.29 1.38 -10.70
CA TYR A 51 5.92 0.27 -9.81
C TYR A 51 7.07 -0.25 -8.94
N GLU A 52 8.31 -0.26 -9.41
CA GLU A 52 9.48 -0.65 -8.60
C GLU A 52 9.66 0.30 -7.40
N GLN A 53 9.59 1.61 -7.66
CA GLN A 53 9.68 2.61 -6.59
C GLN A 53 8.49 2.54 -5.63
N ALA A 54 7.28 2.24 -6.13
CA ALA A 54 6.13 1.99 -5.29
C ALA A 54 6.37 0.82 -4.32
N ARG A 55 6.99 -0.28 -4.79
CA ARG A 55 7.30 -1.45 -3.97
C ARG A 55 8.22 -1.10 -2.81
N GLU A 56 9.27 -0.32 -3.05
CA GLU A 56 10.20 0.10 -2.00
C GLU A 56 9.47 0.83 -0.86
N TYR A 57 8.59 1.77 -1.20
CA TYR A 57 7.81 2.52 -0.22
C TYR A 57 6.79 1.64 0.52
N TYR A 58 6.10 0.74 -0.17
CA TYR A 58 5.20 -0.21 0.50
C TYR A 58 5.96 -1.18 1.43
N GLN A 59 7.18 -1.60 1.06
CA GLN A 59 8.02 -2.43 1.94
C GLN A 59 8.47 -1.67 3.20
N GLN A 60 8.78 -0.38 3.08
CA GLN A 60 9.10 0.47 4.23
C GLN A 60 7.87 0.61 5.15
N SER A 61 6.69 0.88 4.61
CA SER A 61 5.44 0.87 5.38
C SER A 61 5.18 -0.48 6.06
N LEU A 62 5.38 -1.58 5.33
CA LEU A 62 5.18 -2.94 5.85
C LEU A 62 6.10 -3.25 7.04
N ALA A 63 7.37 -2.85 6.95
CA ALA A 63 8.32 -3.06 8.04
C ALA A 63 7.89 -2.34 9.32
N ILE A 64 7.44 -1.07 9.19
CA ILE A 64 7.04 -0.26 10.34
C ILE A 64 5.71 -0.75 10.93
N THR A 65 4.71 -1.04 10.10
CA THR A 65 3.38 -1.52 10.56
C THR A 65 3.50 -2.83 11.34
N ARG A 66 4.39 -3.73 10.92
CA ARG A 66 4.73 -4.94 11.68
C ARG A 66 5.44 -4.65 12.99
N GLU A 67 6.41 -3.74 12.99
CA GLU A 67 7.15 -3.33 14.19
C GLU A 67 6.21 -2.82 15.29
N ILE A 68 5.21 -2.01 14.91
CA ILE A 68 4.28 -1.38 15.86
C ILE A 68 3.00 -2.19 16.09
N GLY A 69 2.82 -3.32 15.41
CA GLY A 69 1.63 -4.17 15.52
C GLY A 69 0.37 -3.60 14.85
N ASP A 70 0.49 -2.65 13.92
CA ASP A 70 -0.63 -2.14 13.13
C ASP A 70 -1.03 -3.15 12.04
N ARG A 71 -1.96 -4.04 12.39
CA ARG A 71 -2.48 -5.06 11.48
C ARG A 71 -3.22 -4.46 10.28
N ASN A 72 -3.91 -3.33 10.43
CA ASN A 72 -4.62 -2.72 9.30
C ASN A 72 -3.62 -2.10 8.31
N GLY A 73 -2.62 -1.37 8.80
CA GLY A 73 -1.53 -0.85 7.99
C GLY A 73 -0.70 -1.95 7.30
N GLU A 74 -0.47 -3.07 7.98
CA GLU A 74 0.19 -4.25 7.40
C GLU A 74 -0.61 -4.81 6.21
N ALA A 75 -1.92 -5.03 6.40
CA ALA A 75 -2.81 -5.50 5.34
C ALA A 75 -2.87 -4.53 4.15
N ASN A 76 -2.87 -3.22 4.40
CA ASN A 76 -2.87 -2.20 3.34
C ASN A 76 -1.54 -2.16 2.56
N SER A 77 -0.41 -2.31 3.26
CA SER A 77 0.92 -2.37 2.63
C SER A 77 1.01 -3.60 1.70
N TYR A 78 0.41 -4.72 2.10
CA TYR A 78 0.28 -5.89 1.26
C TYR A 78 -0.60 -5.69 0.02
N ILE A 79 -1.73 -4.99 0.14
CA ILE A 79 -2.50 -4.58 -1.05
C ILE A 79 -1.63 -3.74 -1.98
N GLY A 80 -0.87 -2.79 -1.43
CA GLY A 80 0.04 -1.94 -2.20
C GLY A 80 1.09 -2.74 -2.99
N LEU A 81 1.74 -3.69 -2.33
CA LEU A 81 2.70 -4.60 -2.97
C LEU A 81 2.02 -5.44 -4.05
N GLY A 82 0.87 -6.04 -3.75
CA GLY A 82 0.10 -6.81 -4.72
C GLY A 82 -0.24 -5.99 -5.97
N ASN A 83 -0.66 -4.73 -5.80
CA ASN A 83 -0.96 -3.82 -6.91
C ASN A 83 0.29 -3.57 -7.77
N ALA A 84 1.44 -3.31 -7.16
CA ALA A 84 2.67 -3.05 -7.89
C ALA A 84 3.12 -4.27 -8.71
N TYR A 85 3.07 -5.48 -8.12
CA TYR A 85 3.36 -6.72 -8.83
C TYR A 85 2.35 -7.01 -9.95
N TYR A 86 1.06 -6.74 -9.70
CA TYR A 86 0.01 -6.93 -10.69
C TYR A 86 0.25 -6.08 -11.95
N PHE A 87 0.60 -4.80 -11.79
CA PHE A 87 0.89 -3.93 -12.92
C PHE A 87 2.23 -4.21 -13.61
N LEU A 88 3.16 -4.89 -12.93
CA LEU A 88 4.37 -5.45 -13.55
C LEU A 88 4.11 -6.76 -14.31
N GLY A 89 2.87 -7.28 -14.32
CA GLY A 89 2.53 -8.56 -14.94
C GLY A 89 2.94 -9.79 -14.13
N GLN A 90 3.38 -9.59 -12.89
CA GLN A 90 3.83 -10.64 -11.98
C GLN A 90 2.66 -11.13 -11.13
N TYR A 91 1.69 -11.78 -11.80
CA TYR A 91 0.38 -12.09 -11.23
C TYR A 91 0.41 -13.11 -10.08
N GLU A 92 1.37 -14.05 -10.09
CA GLU A 92 1.51 -15.02 -9.00
C GLU A 92 1.96 -14.34 -7.71
N GLN A 93 3.00 -13.52 -7.78
CA GLN A 93 3.49 -12.71 -6.66
C GLN A 93 2.41 -11.75 -6.16
N ALA A 94 1.69 -11.10 -7.07
CA ALA A 94 0.57 -10.22 -6.71
C ALA A 94 -0.49 -10.97 -5.89
N ARG A 95 -0.86 -12.19 -6.32
CA ARG A 95 -1.83 -13.03 -5.65
C ARG A 95 -1.38 -13.40 -4.24
N GLU A 96 -0.12 -13.76 -4.04
CA GLU A 96 0.42 -14.09 -2.72
C GLU A 96 0.28 -12.92 -1.73
N TYR A 97 0.62 -11.69 -2.15
CA TYR A 97 0.45 -10.52 -1.30
C TYR A 97 -1.03 -10.20 -1.02
N TYR A 98 -1.92 -10.34 -1.99
CA TYR A 98 -3.36 -10.16 -1.75
C TYR A 98 -3.92 -11.23 -0.79
N GLN A 99 -3.43 -12.48 -0.85
CA GLN A 99 -3.81 -13.52 0.10
C GLN A 99 -3.31 -13.23 1.52
N GLN A 100 -2.11 -12.68 1.67
CA GLN A 100 -1.59 -12.23 2.96
C GLN A 100 -2.46 -11.10 3.53
N SER A 101 -2.80 -10.09 2.73
CA SER A 101 -3.74 -9.04 3.12
C SER A 101 -5.12 -9.58 3.53
N LEU A 102 -5.68 -10.51 2.73
CA LEU A 102 -6.97 -11.15 3.01
C LEU A 102 -6.99 -11.88 4.35
N ALA A 103 -5.92 -12.60 4.69
CA ALA A 103 -5.80 -13.31 5.96
C ALA A 103 -5.86 -12.33 7.14
N ILE A 104 -5.19 -11.18 7.04
CA ILE A 104 -5.18 -10.16 8.09
C ILE A 104 -6.54 -9.48 8.21
N PHE A 105 -7.16 -9.07 7.10
CA PHE A 105 -8.49 -8.45 7.17
C PHE A 105 -9.55 -9.38 7.78
N LYS A 106 -9.45 -10.70 7.52
CA LYS A 106 -10.28 -11.70 8.20
C LYS A 106 -10.00 -11.77 9.70
N GLU A 107 -8.73 -11.78 10.10
CA GLU A 107 -8.31 -11.81 11.51
C GLU A 107 -8.86 -10.62 12.29
N ILE A 108 -8.79 -9.41 11.74
CA ILE A 108 -9.26 -8.18 12.41
C ILE A 108 -10.76 -7.88 12.18
N GLY A 109 -11.46 -8.70 11.40
CA GLY A 109 -12.89 -8.53 11.13
C GLY A 109 -13.25 -7.39 10.16
N ASP A 110 -12.29 -6.89 9.37
CA ASP A 110 -12.50 -5.81 8.39
C ASP A 110 -13.16 -6.38 7.11
N LYS A 111 -14.49 -6.34 7.06
CA LYS A 111 -15.28 -6.86 5.93
C LYS A 111 -15.04 -6.11 4.61
N PRO A 112 -14.97 -4.76 4.59
CA PRO A 112 -14.57 -4.04 3.38
C PRO A 112 -13.18 -4.43 2.87
N GLY A 113 -12.19 -4.55 3.76
CA GLY A 113 -10.84 -4.98 3.42
C GLY A 113 -10.81 -6.41 2.87
N GLU A 114 -11.53 -7.33 3.51
CA GLU A 114 -11.69 -8.73 3.07
C GLU A 114 -12.23 -8.80 1.63
N ALA A 115 -13.30 -8.06 1.33
CA ALA A 115 -13.91 -8.05 0.00
C ALA A 115 -12.94 -7.49 -1.07
N LYS A 116 -12.21 -6.41 -0.75
CA LYS A 116 -11.21 -5.82 -1.65
C LYS A 116 -10.06 -6.79 -1.94
N ALA A 117 -9.52 -7.42 -0.91
CA ALA A 117 -8.42 -8.38 -1.07
C ALA A 117 -8.87 -9.60 -1.87
N LEU A 118 -10.07 -10.13 -1.62
CA LEU A 118 -10.64 -11.24 -2.36
C LEU A 118 -10.83 -10.92 -3.85
N PHE A 119 -11.41 -9.75 -4.16
CA PHE A 119 -11.55 -9.29 -5.54
C PHE A 119 -10.21 -9.23 -6.28
N ASN A 120 -9.16 -8.75 -5.60
CA ASN A 120 -7.82 -8.67 -6.18
C ASN A 120 -7.17 -10.06 -6.39
N VAL A 121 -7.41 -11.02 -5.50
CA VAL A 121 -7.00 -12.43 -5.69
C VAL A 121 -7.66 -13.01 -6.94
N ASP A 122 -8.97 -12.81 -7.09
CA ASP A 122 -9.73 -13.31 -8.24
C ASP A 122 -9.28 -12.66 -9.56
N LEU A 123 -8.92 -11.37 -9.51
CA LEU A 123 -8.39 -10.64 -10.66
C LEU A 123 -7.06 -11.23 -11.14
N CYS A 124 -6.17 -11.61 -10.23
CA CYS A 124 -4.91 -12.28 -10.58
C CYS A 124 -5.16 -13.67 -11.17
N PHE A 125 -6.12 -14.43 -10.63
CA PHE A 125 -6.45 -15.76 -11.13
C PHE A 125 -6.87 -15.74 -12.61
N LYS A 126 -7.65 -14.74 -13.02
CA LYS A 126 -8.09 -14.55 -14.42
C LYS A 126 -6.97 -14.19 -15.41
N LYS A 127 -5.79 -13.78 -14.93
CA LYS A 127 -4.67 -13.36 -15.77
C LYS A 127 -3.63 -14.46 -16.00
N VAL A 128 -3.76 -15.59 -15.31
CA VAL A 128 -2.85 -16.76 -15.41
C VAL A 128 -3.44 -17.86 -16.31
N GLN A 129 -4.68 -17.69 -16.80
CA GLN A 129 -5.33 -18.54 -17.81
C GLN A 129 -5.16 -17.96 -19.21
#